data_AF-A0A957N637-F1
#
_entry.id   AF-A0A957N637-F1
#
_cell.length_a   1.000
_cell.length_b   1.000
_cell.length_c   1.000
_cell.angle_alpha   90.00
_cell.angle_beta   90.00
_cell.angle_gamma   90.00
#
_symmetry.space_group_name_H-M   'P 1'
#
loop_
_entity.id
_entity.type
_entity.pdbx_description
1 polymer ?
#
loop_
_entity_poly.entity_id
_entity_poly.type
_entity_poly.pdbx_seq_one_letter_code
_entity_poly.pdbx_strand_id
1 'polypeptide(L)'
;MSKRTWALTLTAVLGLSILLTACVAGTVPGDGAGADTSGAAAAVTPAQTDGTPTTSLGNMSTVSTMVIDRGLDEIGRACIDCHKEIQPGIIHDWRESRHGHVGVSCLDCHQVDKNSPMATQHENLIGTDIYMSALVPAATCGRCHVNEVDQFNASGHFRAYRQQIPKDSLHALVFKHEGQENSEFGSAPNETGCIQCHGTEIQLDEENRPTSHTWPNSGVGNVYPDGSTGSCAVCHTRHKFSIAEARQPAACASCHLGPDHPDIEIYENSKHGQIYAIEGDEWNWDAAPDAWEPGDYRAPTCATCHMSGIGELQTTHNVSERLYWNLWAERSEVRDSNDPMSPLLGDGEAGREMMKQVCQACHSELHTDNFFEQGDRAVNLYNVAYYDEAKKMLDELGEKGLLEENPWTDDFQLVYYHLWHHEGRRARQGSLMAGPDWAHWHGFFELQQDLYELEDIYNRRIETGQID
;
A
#
# COMPACT_ATOMS: atom_id res chain seq x y z
N MET A 1 55.22 4.95 8.66
CA MET A 1 55.46 5.55 9.99
C MET A 1 54.79 6.91 10.07
N SER A 2 53.96 7.08 11.10
CA SER A 2 53.53 8.33 11.76
C SER A 2 52.78 9.44 11.00
N LYS A 3 51.47 9.44 11.26
CA LYS A 3 50.51 10.55 11.48
C LYS A 3 51.09 11.97 11.69
N ARG A 4 50.40 12.97 11.14
CA ARG A 4 50.42 14.36 11.62
C ARG A 4 48.99 14.92 11.75
N THR A 5 48.63 15.20 12.98
CA THR A 5 47.53 16.06 13.43
C THR A 5 47.85 17.54 13.19
N TRP A 6 46.86 18.33 12.79
CA TRP A 6 46.88 19.79 12.91
C TRP A 6 45.59 20.27 13.56
N ALA A 7 45.75 20.96 14.69
CA ALA A 7 44.75 21.79 15.33
C ALA A 7 44.79 23.19 14.71
N LEU A 8 43.62 23.81 14.52
CA LEU A 8 43.52 25.24 14.20
C LEU A 8 42.75 25.95 15.32
N THR A 9 43.43 26.91 15.93
CA THR A 9 42.94 28.00 16.77
C THR A 9 42.15 29.02 15.94
N LEU A 10 41.04 29.53 16.48
CA LEU A 10 40.45 30.79 16.04
C LEU A 10 40.12 31.70 17.24
N THR A 11 40.45 32.97 17.04
CA THR A 11 40.62 34.07 17.99
C THR A 11 39.29 34.68 18.43
N ALA A 12 39.23 35.14 19.68
CA ALA A 12 38.14 35.92 20.26
C ALA A 12 38.25 37.43 19.97
N VAL A 13 37.12 38.11 19.75
CA VAL A 13 36.90 39.52 20.14
C VAL A 13 35.45 39.69 20.61
N LEU A 14 35.32 40.35 21.76
CA LEU A 14 34.11 40.65 22.54
C LEU A 14 33.18 41.70 21.91
N GLY A 15 31.88 41.57 22.20
CA GLY A 15 30.86 42.62 22.12
C GLY A 15 29.73 42.34 23.11
N LEU A 16 29.58 43.22 24.10
CA LEU A 16 28.82 43.10 25.35
C LEU A 16 27.39 43.64 25.19
N SER A 17 26.38 43.03 25.83
CA SER A 17 25.24 43.71 26.50
C SER A 17 24.31 42.72 27.22
N ILE A 18 24.28 42.79 28.55
CA ILE A 18 23.28 42.18 29.43
C ILE A 18 22.68 43.31 30.26
N LEU A 19 21.34 43.40 30.30
CA LEU A 19 20.58 44.05 31.38
C LEU A 19 19.15 43.49 31.38
N LEU A 20 18.90 42.53 32.29
CA LEU A 20 17.57 42.07 32.67
C LEU A 20 17.18 42.87 33.94
N THR A 21 16.04 43.56 33.93
CA THR A 21 15.46 44.18 35.13
C THR A 21 13.98 43.80 35.26
N ALA A 22 13.59 43.58 36.50
CA ALA A 22 12.35 43.03 37.04
C ALA A 22 11.04 43.69 36.61
N CYS A 23 9.95 42.90 36.63
CA CYS A 23 8.59 43.40 36.80
C CYS A 23 8.02 42.93 38.15
N VAL A 24 7.55 43.92 38.90
CA VAL A 24 7.01 43.86 40.26
C VAL A 24 5.49 43.65 40.18
N ALA A 25 4.96 42.83 41.09
CA ALA A 25 3.54 42.66 41.36
C ALA A 25 2.97 43.85 42.18
N GLY A 26 1.76 44.29 41.86
CA GLY A 26 1.08 45.33 42.66
C GLY A 26 -0.32 45.74 42.17
N THR A 27 -1.34 45.03 42.68
CA THR A 27 -2.64 45.52 43.20
C THR A 27 -3.61 46.35 42.34
N VAL A 28 -4.85 45.83 42.22
CA VAL A 28 -6.11 46.60 42.21
C VAL A 28 -7.12 45.87 43.13
N PRO A 29 -7.77 46.55 44.10
CA PRO A 29 -8.91 46.04 44.90
C PRO A 29 -10.23 46.32 44.13
N GLY A 30 -11.35 45.62 44.28
CA GLY A 30 -11.96 44.99 45.45
C GLY A 30 -13.39 45.58 45.57
N ASP A 31 -14.41 44.71 45.60
CA ASP A 31 -15.79 44.88 46.12
C ASP A 31 -16.68 43.81 45.43
N GLY A 32 -17.47 42.94 46.06
CA GLY A 32 -17.86 42.73 47.46
C GLY A 32 -19.16 41.88 47.49
N ALA A 33 -19.34 41.12 48.58
CA ALA A 33 -20.44 40.17 48.95
C ALA A 33 -20.30 38.73 48.39
N GLY A 34 -20.08 37.65 49.16
CA GLY A 34 -20.46 37.31 50.56
C GLY A 34 -21.85 36.63 50.56
N ALA A 35 -22.15 35.43 51.06
CA ALA A 35 -21.59 34.54 52.09
C ALA A 35 -21.86 33.06 51.66
N ASP A 36 -20.99 32.06 51.86
CA ASP A 36 -20.57 31.37 53.10
C ASP A 36 -21.69 30.63 53.85
N THR A 37 -21.63 29.28 53.90
CA THR A 37 -21.46 28.50 55.15
C THR A 37 -21.45 26.98 54.90
N SER A 38 -20.42 26.31 55.46
CA SER A 38 -20.38 24.98 56.12
C SER A 38 -20.80 23.72 55.35
N GLY A 39 -20.12 22.58 55.40
CA GLY A 39 -19.02 22.13 56.24
C GLY A 39 -18.93 20.60 56.21
N ALA A 40 -17.76 20.11 56.62
CA ALA A 40 -17.46 18.77 57.14
C ALA A 40 -17.45 17.56 56.19
N ALA A 41 -16.26 16.97 56.15
CA ALA A 41 -15.95 15.63 55.71
C ALA A 41 -16.75 14.55 56.47
N ALA A 42 -17.13 13.51 55.75
CA ALA A 42 -17.42 12.20 56.33
C ALA A 42 -16.93 11.12 55.37
N ALA A 43 -15.96 10.34 55.85
CA ALA A 43 -15.53 9.09 55.25
C ALA A 43 -16.72 8.12 55.22
N VAL A 44 -16.98 7.54 54.04
CA VAL A 44 -17.91 6.42 53.88
C VAL A 44 -17.12 5.26 53.28
N THR A 45 -16.85 4.27 54.12
CA THR A 45 -16.46 2.92 53.73
C THR A 45 -17.63 2.21 53.03
N PRO A 46 -17.43 1.54 51.89
CA PRO A 46 -18.30 0.45 51.48
C PRO A 46 -17.75 -0.87 52.01
N ALA A 47 -18.70 -1.71 52.41
CA ALA A 47 -18.52 -3.02 53.00
C ALA A 47 -17.84 -4.02 52.06
N GLN A 48 -17.14 -4.97 52.68
CA GLN A 48 -16.60 -6.18 52.07
C GLN A 48 -17.72 -7.06 51.52
N THR A 49 -17.61 -7.44 50.24
CA THR A 49 -18.14 -8.69 49.70
C THR A 49 -17.15 -9.23 48.67
N ASP A 50 -16.43 -10.27 49.07
CA ASP A 50 -15.93 -11.41 48.31
C ASP A 50 -15.49 -11.22 46.84
N GLY A 51 -14.17 -11.17 46.65
CA GLY A 51 -13.47 -12.23 45.92
C GLY A 51 -13.40 -12.15 44.40
N THR A 52 -12.56 -11.28 43.85
CA THR A 52 -11.72 -11.60 42.68
C THR A 52 -10.54 -10.62 42.58
N PRO A 53 -9.27 -11.06 42.64
CA PRO A 53 -8.16 -10.16 42.40
C PRO A 53 -7.90 -10.03 40.89
N THR A 54 -8.17 -8.84 40.35
CA THR A 54 -7.57 -8.37 39.11
C THR A 54 -6.13 -7.95 39.38
N THR A 55 -5.18 -8.75 38.90
CA THR A 55 -3.77 -8.37 38.81
C THR A 55 -3.37 -8.37 37.34
N SER A 56 -3.37 -7.17 36.72
CA SER A 56 -2.44 -6.87 35.64
C SER A 56 -1.11 -6.54 36.29
N LEU A 57 -0.14 -7.46 36.16
CA LEU A 57 1.29 -7.24 36.31
C LEU A 57 2.01 -8.53 35.88
N GLY A 58 2.69 -8.49 34.73
CA GLY A 58 3.65 -9.52 34.31
C GLY A 58 3.34 -10.16 32.96
N ASN A 59 3.66 -9.45 31.86
CA ASN A 59 4.03 -10.13 30.63
C ASN A 59 5.34 -10.88 30.89
N MET A 60 5.24 -12.19 31.14
CA MET A 60 6.33 -13.14 31.01
C MET A 60 5.76 -14.35 30.30
N SER A 61 6.19 -14.52 29.05
CA SER A 61 5.95 -15.69 28.23
C SER A 61 6.28 -16.98 29.00
N THR A 62 5.28 -17.58 29.63
CA THR A 62 5.34 -19.00 29.96
C THR A 62 5.15 -19.74 28.65
N VAL A 63 6.21 -20.42 28.19
CA VAL A 63 6.14 -21.41 27.12
C VAL A 63 5.13 -22.46 27.55
N SER A 64 3.88 -22.24 27.17
CA SER A 64 2.84 -23.24 27.29
C SER A 64 3.21 -24.30 26.27
N THR A 65 3.53 -25.52 26.72
CA THR A 65 3.76 -26.66 25.82
C THR A 65 2.51 -26.90 24.99
N MET A 66 2.47 -26.32 23.80
CA MET A 66 1.41 -26.52 22.83
C MET A 66 1.66 -27.86 22.14
N VAL A 67 0.75 -28.80 22.34
CA VAL A 67 0.72 -30.09 21.62
C VAL A 67 -0.30 -29.95 20.50
N ILE A 68 0.14 -30.06 19.25
CA ILE A 68 -0.71 -30.01 18.06
C ILE A 68 -0.62 -31.39 17.38
N ASP A 69 -1.67 -32.21 17.49
CA ASP A 69 -1.73 -33.59 16.97
C ASP A 69 -2.95 -33.78 16.05
N ARG A 70 -3.19 -32.83 15.13
CA ARG A 70 -4.36 -32.83 14.22
C ARG A 70 -4.06 -33.49 12.88
N GLY A 71 -3.76 -34.80 12.89
CA GLY A 71 -3.55 -35.57 11.65
C GLY A 71 -2.32 -35.16 10.85
N LEU A 72 -1.42 -34.36 11.44
CA LEU A 72 -0.12 -34.02 10.89
C LEU A 72 0.76 -35.27 10.86
N ASP A 73 1.49 -35.46 9.77
CA ASP A 73 2.49 -36.51 9.71
C ASP A 73 3.63 -36.25 10.72
N GLU A 74 4.51 -37.24 10.88
CA GLU A 74 5.65 -37.15 11.80
C GLU A 74 6.58 -35.97 11.49
N ILE A 75 6.70 -35.61 10.21
CA ILE A 75 7.66 -34.62 9.75
C ILE A 75 7.09 -33.21 9.93
N GLY A 76 5.81 -33.01 9.63
CA GLY A 76 5.09 -31.77 9.94
C GLY A 76 5.10 -31.46 11.43
N ARG A 77 4.97 -32.48 12.31
CA ARG A 77 5.14 -32.30 13.76
C ARG A 77 6.57 -31.92 14.13
N ALA A 78 7.57 -32.56 13.52
CA ALA A 78 8.97 -32.21 13.73
C ALA A 78 9.29 -30.76 13.31
N CYS A 79 8.70 -30.28 12.20
CA CYS A 79 8.79 -28.88 11.79
C CYS A 79 8.27 -27.95 12.89
N ILE A 80 7.06 -28.19 13.40
CA ILE A 80 6.43 -27.37 14.45
C ILE A 80 7.25 -27.43 15.75
N ASP A 81 7.67 -28.62 16.16
CA ASP A 81 8.40 -28.83 17.42
C ASP A 81 9.77 -28.17 17.44
N CYS A 82 10.44 -28.09 16.28
CA CYS A 82 11.69 -27.35 16.16
C CYS A 82 11.42 -25.84 16.04
N HIS A 83 10.53 -25.44 15.11
CA HIS A 83 10.30 -24.02 14.80
C HIS A 83 9.60 -23.25 15.92
N LYS A 84 8.91 -23.92 16.85
CA LYS A 84 8.36 -23.22 18.03
C LYS A 84 9.44 -22.67 18.94
N GLU A 85 10.64 -23.27 18.94
CA GLU A 85 11.77 -22.84 19.77
C GLU A 85 12.60 -21.74 19.07
N ILE A 86 12.77 -21.83 17.74
CA ILE A 86 13.63 -20.90 16.97
C ILE A 86 12.87 -19.74 16.32
N GLN A 87 11.59 -19.94 15.96
CA GLN A 87 10.74 -18.98 15.26
C GLN A 87 9.31 -18.98 15.86
N PRO A 88 9.17 -18.71 17.17
CA PRO A 88 7.90 -18.85 17.89
C PRO A 88 6.77 -18.00 17.29
N GLY A 89 7.06 -16.84 16.70
CA GLY A 89 6.07 -15.99 16.05
C GLY A 89 5.41 -16.65 14.83
N ILE A 90 6.19 -17.32 13.98
CA ILE A 90 5.67 -18.02 12.79
C ILE A 90 4.74 -19.16 13.21
N ILE A 91 5.14 -19.94 14.22
CA ILE A 91 4.32 -21.05 14.72
C ILE A 91 3.06 -20.54 15.42
N HIS A 92 3.14 -19.42 16.12
CA HIS A 92 1.96 -18.78 16.72
C HIS A 92 0.97 -18.35 15.64
N ASP A 93 1.41 -17.60 14.63
CA ASP A 93 0.52 -17.14 13.55
C ASP A 93 -0.12 -18.29 12.80
N TRP A 94 0.66 -19.32 12.43
CA TRP A 94 0.13 -20.51 11.78
C TRP A 94 -0.89 -21.22 12.67
N ARG A 95 -0.63 -21.38 13.97
CA ARG A 95 -1.57 -22.00 14.91
C ARG A 95 -2.90 -21.25 14.97
N GLU A 96 -2.85 -19.91 15.00
CA GLU A 96 -4.05 -19.07 15.04
C GLU A 96 -4.75 -18.97 13.66
N SER A 97 -4.09 -19.35 12.57
CA SER A 97 -4.65 -19.33 11.22
C SER A 97 -5.72 -20.41 11.00
N ARG A 98 -6.62 -20.19 10.04
CA ARG A 98 -7.56 -21.25 9.60
C ARG A 98 -6.81 -22.47 9.07
N HIS A 99 -5.67 -22.29 8.39
CA HIS A 99 -4.80 -23.37 7.91
C HIS A 99 -4.32 -24.29 9.03
N GLY A 100 -3.78 -23.74 10.11
CA GLY A 100 -3.39 -24.53 11.28
C GLY A 100 -4.58 -25.22 11.97
N HIS A 101 -5.76 -24.58 11.95
CA HIS A 101 -6.97 -25.17 12.51
C HIS A 101 -7.47 -26.39 11.72
N VAL A 102 -7.37 -26.37 10.40
CA VAL A 102 -7.81 -27.47 9.51
C VAL A 102 -6.71 -28.47 9.16
N GLY A 103 -5.49 -28.27 9.67
CA GLY A 103 -4.38 -29.23 9.55
C GLY A 103 -3.52 -29.07 8.30
N VAL A 104 -3.57 -27.92 7.62
CA VAL A 104 -2.58 -27.58 6.58
C VAL A 104 -1.23 -27.37 7.26
N SER A 105 -0.30 -28.29 7.02
CA SER A 105 1.02 -28.34 7.62
C SER A 105 2.01 -27.40 6.94
N CYS A 106 3.20 -27.25 7.54
CA CYS A 106 4.31 -26.52 6.92
C CYS A 106 4.71 -27.12 5.56
N LEU A 107 4.64 -28.46 5.42
CA LEU A 107 5.02 -29.18 4.20
C LEU A 107 4.01 -28.95 3.08
N ASP A 108 2.73 -28.78 3.40
CA ASP A 108 1.68 -28.50 2.40
C ASP A 108 1.89 -27.16 1.67
N CYS A 109 2.75 -26.28 2.17
CA CYS A 109 3.15 -25.04 1.49
C CYS A 109 4.61 -25.07 1.05
N HIS A 110 5.52 -25.51 1.92
CA HIS A 110 6.95 -25.37 1.70
C HIS A 110 7.59 -26.56 0.99
N GLN A 111 6.96 -27.73 0.97
CA GLN A 111 7.52 -28.89 0.27
C GLN A 111 7.37 -28.72 -1.25
N VAL A 112 8.46 -28.96 -1.96
CA VAL A 112 8.53 -28.91 -3.42
C VAL A 112 9.09 -30.21 -3.98
N ASP A 113 8.90 -30.44 -5.28
CA ASP A 113 9.55 -31.56 -5.97
C ASP A 113 11.07 -31.38 -5.96
N LYS A 114 11.82 -32.49 -5.92
CA LYS A 114 13.29 -32.49 -5.98
C LYS A 114 13.84 -31.74 -7.20
N ASN A 115 13.12 -31.76 -8.32
CA ASN A 115 13.53 -31.11 -9.55
C ASN A 115 13.00 -29.67 -9.67
N SER A 116 12.32 -29.15 -8.65
CA SER A 116 11.94 -27.74 -8.62
C SER A 116 13.20 -26.87 -8.67
N PRO A 117 13.20 -25.76 -9.44
CA PRO A 117 14.31 -24.82 -9.45
C PRO A 117 14.51 -24.11 -8.10
N MET A 118 13.55 -24.21 -7.19
CA MET A 118 13.61 -23.63 -5.85
C MET A 118 13.85 -24.70 -4.76
N ALA A 119 14.19 -25.93 -5.14
CA ALA A 119 14.39 -27.03 -4.22
C ALA A 119 15.68 -26.85 -3.40
N THR A 120 15.52 -26.85 -2.08
CA THR A 120 16.61 -26.89 -1.10
C THR A 120 16.37 -28.03 -0.11
N GLN A 121 17.41 -28.47 0.60
CA GLN A 121 17.24 -29.36 1.75
C GLN A 121 17.55 -28.62 3.03
N HIS A 122 16.58 -28.61 3.95
CA HIS A 122 16.80 -28.13 5.31
C HIS A 122 17.86 -29.00 6.01
N GLU A 123 18.68 -28.42 6.89
CA GLU A 123 19.82 -29.12 7.53
C GLU A 123 19.41 -30.45 8.20
N ASN A 124 18.26 -30.46 8.86
CA ASN A 124 17.71 -31.64 9.56
C ASN A 124 17.04 -32.66 8.63
N LEU A 125 16.96 -32.39 7.32
CA LEU A 125 16.35 -33.26 6.31
C LEU A 125 17.36 -33.71 5.25
N ILE A 126 18.64 -33.37 5.38
CA ILE A 126 19.70 -33.79 4.47
C ILE A 126 19.73 -35.33 4.39
N GLY A 127 19.70 -35.85 3.17
CA GLY A 127 19.71 -37.30 2.91
C GLY A 127 18.33 -37.95 2.92
N THR A 128 17.25 -37.19 3.14
CA THR A 128 15.87 -37.63 2.90
C THR A 128 15.42 -37.27 1.46
N ASP A 129 14.25 -37.75 1.05
CA ASP A 129 13.60 -37.37 -0.21
C ASP A 129 12.73 -36.10 -0.09
N ILE A 130 12.88 -35.34 1.00
CA ILE A 130 12.10 -34.13 1.24
C ILE A 130 12.93 -32.91 0.83
N TYR A 131 12.31 -32.12 -0.04
CA TYR A 131 12.86 -30.87 -0.56
C TYR A 131 11.88 -29.75 -0.23
N MET A 132 12.43 -28.60 0.13
CA MET A 132 11.65 -27.46 0.57
C MET A 132 12.06 -26.20 -0.16
N SER A 133 11.17 -25.21 -0.18
CA SER A 133 11.48 -23.85 -0.53
C SER A 133 10.97 -22.88 0.53
N ALA A 134 11.75 -21.85 0.81
CA ALA A 134 11.27 -20.68 1.55
C ALA A 134 10.28 -19.85 0.72
N LEU A 135 10.30 -20.01 -0.60
CA LEU A 135 9.45 -19.32 -1.55
C LEU A 135 8.15 -20.12 -1.76
N VAL A 136 7.01 -19.47 -1.57
CA VAL A 136 5.68 -20.08 -1.78
C VAL A 136 4.92 -19.24 -2.81
N PRO A 137 5.01 -19.59 -4.11
CA PRO A 137 4.31 -18.85 -5.16
C PRO A 137 2.78 -19.04 -5.10
N ALA A 138 2.05 -18.19 -5.83
CA ALA A 138 0.62 -18.35 -6.04
C ALA A 138 0.24 -19.74 -6.59
N ALA A 139 1.08 -20.34 -7.43
CA ALA A 139 0.87 -21.69 -7.97
C ALA A 139 0.74 -22.76 -6.87
N THR A 140 1.44 -22.60 -5.74
CA THR A 140 1.32 -23.48 -4.57
C THR A 140 -0.06 -23.36 -3.93
N CYS A 141 -0.56 -22.13 -3.81
CA CYS A 141 -1.88 -21.82 -3.27
C CYS A 141 -3.00 -22.38 -4.17
N GLY A 142 -2.80 -22.33 -5.49
CA GLY A 142 -3.72 -22.83 -6.51
C GLY A 142 -3.98 -24.34 -6.47
N ARG A 143 -3.21 -25.11 -5.70
CA ARG A 143 -3.52 -26.53 -5.43
C ARG A 143 -4.82 -26.71 -4.64
N CYS A 144 -5.22 -25.69 -3.88
CA CYS A 144 -6.46 -25.67 -3.08
C CYS A 144 -7.37 -24.50 -3.46
N HIS A 145 -6.79 -23.35 -3.82
CA HIS A 145 -7.47 -22.09 -4.13
C HIS A 145 -7.43 -21.81 -5.63
N VAL A 146 -8.01 -22.73 -6.43
CA VAL A 146 -7.94 -22.69 -7.90
C VAL A 146 -8.60 -21.41 -8.43
N ASN A 147 -9.81 -21.11 -7.95
CA ASN A 147 -10.60 -19.98 -8.43
C ASN A 147 -9.88 -18.64 -8.15
N GLU A 148 -9.36 -18.47 -6.94
CA GLU A 148 -8.69 -17.25 -6.52
C GLU A 148 -7.41 -17.00 -7.33
N VAL A 149 -6.64 -18.06 -7.60
CA VAL A 149 -5.42 -17.95 -8.42
C VAL A 149 -5.74 -17.68 -9.89
N ASP A 150 -6.78 -18.30 -10.45
CA ASP A 150 -7.22 -18.04 -11.82
C ASP A 150 -7.70 -16.58 -11.98
N GLN A 151 -8.48 -16.09 -11.02
CA GLN A 151 -8.93 -14.69 -10.97
C GLN A 151 -7.73 -13.73 -10.82
N PHE A 152 -6.77 -14.03 -9.94
CA PHE A 152 -5.56 -13.24 -9.78
C PHE A 152 -4.75 -13.16 -11.08
N ASN A 153 -4.56 -14.29 -11.77
CA ASN A 153 -3.82 -14.35 -13.03
C ASN A 153 -4.49 -13.55 -14.15
N ALA A 154 -5.81 -13.37 -14.08
CA ALA A 154 -6.59 -12.53 -15.00
C ALA A 154 -6.64 -11.04 -14.59
N SER A 155 -5.88 -10.64 -13.57
CA SER A 155 -5.96 -9.30 -12.98
C SER A 155 -4.78 -8.39 -13.33
N GLY A 156 -4.96 -7.08 -13.14
CA GLY A 156 -3.87 -6.11 -13.28
C GLY A 156 -2.70 -6.35 -12.30
N HIS A 157 -2.93 -6.99 -11.15
CA HIS A 157 -1.85 -7.32 -10.22
C HIS A 157 -0.90 -8.39 -10.76
N PHE A 158 -1.37 -9.28 -11.64
CA PHE A 158 -0.51 -10.27 -12.30
C PHE A 158 0.63 -9.62 -13.08
N ARG A 159 0.37 -8.48 -13.74
CA ARG A 159 1.38 -7.76 -14.53
C ARG A 159 2.20 -6.75 -13.72
N ALA A 160 2.01 -6.63 -12.40
CA ALA A 160 2.60 -5.55 -11.60
C ALA A 160 4.13 -5.43 -11.75
N TYR A 161 4.87 -6.54 -11.63
CA TYR A 161 6.32 -6.59 -11.89
C TYR A 161 6.65 -6.16 -13.32
N ARG A 162 5.95 -6.73 -14.29
CA ARG A 162 6.19 -6.50 -15.72
C ARG A 162 5.83 -5.09 -16.16
N GLN A 163 5.09 -4.35 -15.35
CA GLN A 163 4.71 -2.97 -15.61
C GLN A 163 5.86 -1.99 -15.32
N GLN A 164 6.85 -2.39 -14.51
CA GLN A 164 8.03 -1.57 -14.21
C GLN A 164 9.20 -1.76 -15.21
N ILE A 165 9.19 -2.85 -15.98
CA ILE A 165 10.25 -3.22 -16.94
C ILE A 165 10.28 -2.38 -18.24
N PRO A 166 9.15 -1.96 -18.85
CA PRO A 166 9.13 -1.58 -20.27
C PRO A 166 9.41 -0.10 -20.53
N LYS A 167 10.17 0.60 -19.67
CA LYS A 167 10.49 2.01 -19.92
C LYS A 167 11.97 2.27 -19.70
N ASP A 168 12.71 2.48 -20.79
CA ASP A 168 14.10 2.94 -20.74
C ASP A 168 14.23 4.19 -19.85
N SER A 169 13.21 5.05 -19.84
CA SER A 169 13.12 6.23 -18.98
C SER A 169 12.94 5.89 -17.49
N LEU A 170 12.18 4.85 -17.13
CA LEU A 170 12.01 4.43 -15.74
C LEU A 170 13.27 3.69 -15.23
N HIS A 171 13.87 2.84 -16.05
CA HIS A 171 15.16 2.23 -15.71
C HIS A 171 16.26 3.28 -15.55
N ALA A 172 16.29 4.30 -16.42
CA ALA A 172 17.20 5.43 -16.27
C ALA A 172 16.90 6.22 -14.99
N LEU A 173 15.62 6.51 -14.69
CA LEU A 173 15.25 7.17 -13.44
C LEU A 173 15.80 6.41 -12.23
N VAL A 174 15.47 5.12 -12.10
CA VAL A 174 15.79 4.34 -10.90
C VAL A 174 17.28 4.02 -10.79
N PHE A 175 17.90 3.46 -11.82
CA PHE A 175 19.27 2.96 -11.73
C PHE A 175 20.34 4.02 -12.02
N LYS A 176 20.04 5.01 -12.86
CA LYS A 176 21.00 6.05 -13.25
C LYS A 176 20.82 7.32 -12.41
N HIS A 177 19.62 7.90 -12.38
CA HIS A 177 19.37 9.18 -11.73
C HIS A 177 19.23 9.03 -10.20
N GLU A 178 18.37 8.15 -9.70
CA GLU A 178 18.21 7.90 -8.26
C GLU A 178 19.38 7.10 -7.69
N GLY A 179 19.84 6.08 -8.42
CA GLY A 179 21.03 5.30 -8.10
C GLY A 179 22.34 6.06 -8.21
N GLN A 180 22.32 7.27 -8.79
CA GLN A 180 23.47 8.17 -8.94
C GLN A 180 24.68 7.49 -9.60
N GLU A 181 24.43 6.59 -10.55
CA GLU A 181 25.43 5.75 -11.24
C GLU A 181 26.39 4.98 -10.29
N ASN A 182 25.97 4.77 -9.03
CA ASN A 182 26.80 4.10 -8.05
C ASN A 182 26.88 2.59 -8.35
N SER A 183 28.09 2.08 -8.57
CA SER A 183 28.31 0.69 -8.97
C SER A 183 27.99 -0.36 -7.89
N GLU A 184 27.96 0.04 -6.62
CA GLU A 184 27.71 -0.87 -5.49
C GLU A 184 26.28 -0.72 -4.94
N PHE A 185 25.76 0.51 -4.88
CA PHE A 185 24.49 0.84 -4.22
C PHE A 185 23.39 1.34 -5.17
N GLY A 186 23.66 1.43 -6.47
CA GLY A 186 22.76 2.07 -7.43
C GLY A 186 21.40 1.39 -7.59
N SER A 187 21.25 0.13 -7.18
CA SER A 187 20.00 -0.61 -7.18
C SER A 187 19.14 -0.40 -5.92
N ALA A 188 19.68 0.26 -4.89
CA ALA A 188 18.99 0.42 -3.60
C ALA A 188 17.60 1.09 -3.70
N PRO A 189 17.37 2.13 -4.54
CA PRO A 189 16.03 2.71 -4.73
C PRO A 189 15.01 1.69 -5.23
N ASN A 190 15.42 0.79 -6.13
CA ASN A 190 14.56 -0.28 -6.64
C ASN A 190 14.29 -1.33 -5.56
N GLU A 191 15.36 -1.83 -4.92
CA GLU A 191 15.34 -2.93 -3.93
C GLU A 191 14.47 -2.61 -2.71
N THR A 192 14.46 -1.34 -2.30
CA THR A 192 13.75 -0.87 -1.11
C THR A 192 12.46 -0.10 -1.43
N GLY A 193 12.21 0.21 -2.70
CA GLY A 193 11.04 0.95 -3.17
C GLY A 193 10.17 0.11 -4.12
N CYS A 194 10.39 0.26 -5.43
CA CYS A 194 9.49 -0.23 -6.49
C CYS A 194 9.14 -1.73 -6.33
N ILE A 195 10.15 -2.58 -6.11
CA ILE A 195 9.92 -4.03 -6.06
C ILE A 195 9.13 -4.45 -4.83
N GLN A 196 9.11 -3.65 -3.77
CA GLN A 196 8.37 -3.96 -2.55
C GLN A 196 6.86 -3.87 -2.75
N CYS A 197 6.41 -3.13 -3.77
CA CYS A 197 5.00 -3.04 -4.17
C CYS A 197 4.70 -3.88 -5.43
N HIS A 198 5.50 -3.70 -6.49
CA HIS A 198 5.25 -4.31 -7.80
C HIS A 198 5.69 -5.77 -7.90
N GLY A 199 6.74 -6.12 -7.17
CA GLY A 199 7.43 -7.41 -7.26
C GLY A 199 8.69 -7.34 -8.12
N THR A 200 9.37 -8.48 -8.20
CA THR A 200 10.59 -8.70 -8.97
C THR A 200 10.61 -10.11 -9.56
N GLU A 201 11.51 -10.37 -10.50
CA GLU A 201 11.97 -11.73 -10.74
C GLU A 201 12.88 -12.15 -9.58
N ILE A 202 12.51 -13.23 -8.89
CA ILE A 202 13.24 -13.71 -7.72
C ILE A 202 14.48 -14.46 -8.19
N GLN A 203 15.65 -13.97 -7.76
CA GLN A 203 16.95 -14.56 -8.08
C GLN A 203 17.41 -15.47 -6.95
N LEU A 204 18.00 -16.61 -7.33
CA LEU A 204 18.59 -17.56 -6.42
C LEU A 204 20.11 -17.60 -6.59
N ASP A 205 20.84 -17.91 -5.51
CA ASP A 205 22.26 -18.24 -5.54
C ASP A 205 22.53 -19.70 -5.97
N GLU A 206 23.79 -20.12 -5.97
CA GLU A 206 24.21 -21.47 -6.36
C GLU A 206 23.66 -22.57 -5.44
N GLU A 207 23.23 -22.21 -4.23
CA GLU A 207 22.58 -23.08 -3.25
C GLU A 207 21.05 -23.02 -3.28
N ASN A 208 20.46 -22.42 -4.33
CA ASN A 208 19.03 -22.20 -4.50
C ASN A 208 18.39 -21.35 -3.38
N ARG A 209 19.16 -20.46 -2.74
CA ARG A 209 18.63 -19.50 -1.76
C ARG A 209 18.36 -18.14 -2.40
N PRO A 210 17.26 -17.45 -2.03
CA PRO A 210 16.97 -16.12 -2.55
C PRO A 210 18.07 -15.10 -2.24
N THR A 211 18.45 -14.29 -3.22
CA THR A 211 19.50 -13.26 -3.06
C THR A 211 18.94 -11.98 -2.42
N SER A 212 19.81 -11.21 -1.76
CA SER A 212 19.43 -9.95 -1.11
C SER A 212 18.90 -8.88 -2.07
N HIS A 213 19.24 -8.96 -3.35
CA HIS A 213 18.78 -8.02 -4.38
C HIS A 213 17.30 -8.19 -4.73
N THR A 214 16.73 -9.36 -4.44
CA THR A 214 15.35 -9.68 -4.85
C THR A 214 14.50 -10.25 -3.71
N TRP A 215 15.09 -10.45 -2.53
CA TRP A 215 14.44 -10.97 -1.34
C TRP A 215 15.09 -10.45 -0.04
N PRO A 216 14.33 -10.11 1.02
CA PRO A 216 12.88 -10.24 1.18
C PRO A 216 12.09 -9.29 0.29
N ASN A 217 10.93 -9.74 -0.15
CA ASN A 217 10.07 -9.00 -1.05
C ASN A 217 8.59 -9.16 -0.68
N SER A 218 7.83 -8.07 -0.79
CA SER A 218 6.39 -8.01 -0.51
C SER A 218 5.55 -7.60 -1.73
N GLY A 219 6.14 -7.62 -2.92
CA GLY A 219 5.49 -7.19 -4.14
C GLY A 219 4.49 -8.20 -4.68
N VAL A 220 3.38 -7.70 -5.21
CA VAL A 220 2.23 -8.53 -5.59
C VAL A 220 2.50 -9.38 -6.84
N GLY A 221 3.30 -8.87 -7.78
CA GLY A 221 3.53 -9.47 -9.09
C GLY A 221 4.85 -10.25 -9.24
N ASN A 222 5.43 -10.76 -8.15
CA ASN A 222 6.69 -11.51 -8.21
C ASN A 222 6.67 -12.63 -9.24
N VAL A 223 7.78 -12.80 -9.96
CA VAL A 223 8.02 -13.94 -10.86
C VAL A 223 8.99 -14.88 -10.17
N TYR A 224 8.54 -16.11 -9.94
CA TYR A 224 9.33 -17.14 -9.26
C TYR A 224 10.19 -17.92 -10.25
N PRO A 225 11.25 -18.61 -9.80
CA PRO A 225 12.15 -19.39 -10.67
C PRO A 225 11.48 -20.50 -11.50
N ASP A 226 10.28 -20.95 -11.11
CA ASP A 226 9.47 -21.89 -11.90
C ASP A 226 8.60 -21.21 -12.97
N GLY A 227 8.70 -19.90 -13.11
CA GLY A 227 7.93 -19.06 -14.04
C GLY A 227 6.54 -18.65 -13.51
N SER A 228 6.11 -19.18 -12.37
CA SER A 228 4.84 -18.78 -11.76
C SER A 228 4.90 -17.32 -11.32
N THR A 229 3.75 -16.65 -11.31
CA THR A 229 3.63 -15.23 -10.96
C THR A 229 2.65 -15.04 -9.82
N GLY A 230 2.97 -14.15 -8.89
CA GLY A 230 2.05 -13.70 -7.84
C GLY A 230 2.51 -14.03 -6.43
N SER A 231 2.39 -13.06 -5.53
CA SER A 231 2.56 -13.22 -4.08
C SER A 231 1.22 -13.14 -3.37
N CYS A 232 0.69 -14.28 -2.93
CA CYS A 232 -0.62 -14.33 -2.24
C CYS A 232 -0.55 -13.84 -0.78
N ALA A 233 0.63 -13.55 -0.24
CA ALA A 233 0.80 -13.14 1.16
C ALA A 233 0.86 -11.61 1.34
N VAL A 234 0.39 -10.84 0.36
CA VAL A 234 0.45 -9.37 0.37
C VAL A 234 -0.70 -8.75 1.16
N CYS A 235 -1.94 -9.19 0.91
CA CYS A 235 -3.13 -8.62 1.57
C CYS A 235 -3.53 -9.36 2.86
N HIS A 236 -3.39 -10.69 2.87
CA HIS A 236 -3.59 -11.53 4.06
C HIS A 236 -2.28 -12.21 4.42
N THR A 237 -1.50 -11.54 5.26
CA THR A 237 -0.06 -11.85 5.39
C THR A 237 0.20 -13.21 6.02
N ARG A 238 1.37 -13.76 5.65
CA ARG A 238 1.91 -14.98 6.25
C ARG A 238 2.27 -14.70 7.73
N HIS A 239 2.07 -15.62 8.67
CA HIS A 239 1.55 -17.00 8.50
C HIS A 239 0.10 -17.15 9.00
N LYS A 240 -0.60 -16.03 9.22
CA LYS A 240 -1.97 -16.02 9.73
C LYS A 240 -3.02 -16.16 8.63
N PHE A 241 -2.74 -15.64 7.43
CA PHE A 241 -3.61 -15.71 6.24
C PHE A 241 -5.07 -15.33 6.57
N SER A 242 -5.23 -14.20 7.25
CA SER A 242 -6.51 -13.76 7.80
C SER A 242 -7.36 -13.04 6.76
N ILE A 243 -8.57 -13.51 6.48
CA ILE A 243 -9.53 -12.78 5.64
C ILE A 243 -9.94 -11.44 6.27
N ALA A 244 -10.00 -11.39 7.60
CA ALA A 244 -10.30 -10.16 8.33
C ALA A 244 -9.21 -9.09 8.11
N GLU A 245 -7.95 -9.51 7.97
CA GLU A 245 -6.84 -8.62 7.64
C GLU A 245 -6.95 -8.09 6.21
N ALA A 246 -7.17 -8.98 5.23
CA ALA A 246 -7.32 -8.58 3.82
C ALA A 246 -8.51 -7.64 3.55
N ARG A 247 -9.53 -7.66 4.41
CA ARG A 247 -10.71 -6.79 4.30
C ARG A 247 -10.47 -5.38 4.85
N GLN A 248 -9.44 -5.18 5.68
CA GLN A 248 -9.15 -3.88 6.25
C GLN A 248 -8.36 -3.00 5.28
N PRO A 249 -8.64 -1.68 5.22
CA PRO A 249 -7.91 -0.73 4.37
C PRO A 249 -6.39 -0.77 4.53
N ALA A 250 -5.91 -1.07 5.74
CA ALA A 250 -4.47 -1.17 6.04
C ALA A 250 -3.74 -2.24 5.21
N ALA A 251 -4.43 -3.29 4.74
CA ALA A 251 -3.85 -4.32 3.86
C ALA A 251 -3.51 -3.79 2.46
N CYS A 252 -4.12 -2.69 2.03
CA CYS A 252 -3.85 -2.06 0.73
C CYS A 252 -2.80 -0.94 0.86
N ALA A 253 -2.72 -0.32 2.05
CA ALA A 253 -2.02 0.94 2.29
C ALA A 253 -0.49 0.87 2.18
N SER A 254 0.12 -0.32 2.13
CA SER A 254 1.56 -0.44 1.89
C SER A 254 1.97 -0.10 0.46
N CYS A 255 1.03 -0.19 -0.49
CA CYS A 255 1.28 -0.01 -1.93
C CYS A 255 0.41 1.07 -2.55
N HIS A 256 -0.84 1.22 -2.09
CA HIS A 256 -1.82 2.17 -2.60
C HIS A 256 -1.83 3.45 -1.75
N LEU A 257 -0.74 4.21 -1.87
CA LEU A 257 -0.45 5.41 -1.09
C LEU A 257 0.40 6.39 -1.88
N GLY A 258 0.66 7.56 -1.27
CA GLY A 258 1.75 8.43 -1.69
C GLY A 258 1.37 9.34 -2.86
N PRO A 259 2.38 9.97 -3.50
CA PRO A 259 2.14 11.14 -4.33
C PRO A 259 1.43 10.82 -5.65
N ASP A 260 1.52 9.62 -6.17
CA ASP A 260 1.06 9.27 -7.51
C ASP A 260 -0.19 8.38 -7.53
N HIS A 261 -0.55 7.75 -6.41
CA HIS A 261 -1.84 7.10 -6.24
C HIS A 261 -2.21 7.02 -4.75
N PRO A 262 -2.61 8.15 -4.13
CA PRO A 262 -2.90 8.26 -2.70
C PRO A 262 -4.25 7.64 -2.32
N ASP A 263 -4.50 6.39 -2.72
CA ASP A 263 -5.82 5.79 -2.57
C ASP A 263 -6.20 5.63 -1.08
N ILE A 264 -5.25 5.30 -0.20
CA ILE A 264 -5.51 5.24 1.25
C ILE A 264 -5.77 6.62 1.84
N GLU A 265 -5.00 7.65 1.47
CA GLU A 265 -5.21 9.01 1.97
C GLU A 265 -6.53 9.62 1.47
N ILE A 266 -6.93 9.28 0.24
CA ILE A 266 -8.25 9.62 -0.32
C ILE A 266 -9.35 8.93 0.46
N TYR A 267 -9.22 7.63 0.73
CA TYR A 267 -10.18 6.87 1.50
C TYR A 267 -10.34 7.44 2.90
N GLU A 268 -9.24 7.69 3.61
CA GLU A 268 -9.23 8.26 4.95
C GLU A 268 -9.85 9.67 4.99
N ASN A 269 -9.68 10.48 3.93
CA ASN A 269 -10.33 11.78 3.79
C ASN A 269 -11.85 11.68 3.55
N SER A 270 -12.32 10.59 2.93
CA SER A 270 -13.72 10.38 2.56
C SER A 270 -14.62 10.11 3.77
N LYS A 271 -15.94 10.29 3.60
CA LYS A 271 -16.90 9.89 4.65
C LYS A 271 -16.93 8.38 4.90
N HIS A 272 -16.57 7.55 3.92
CA HIS A 272 -16.46 6.12 4.11
C HIS A 272 -15.33 5.77 5.09
N GLY A 273 -14.13 6.31 4.85
CA GLY A 273 -12.98 6.11 5.75
C GLY A 273 -13.19 6.71 7.14
N GLN A 274 -13.86 7.85 7.25
CA GLN A 274 -14.19 8.44 8.55
C GLN A 274 -15.16 7.55 9.37
N ILE A 275 -16.15 6.92 8.75
CA ILE A 275 -17.03 5.98 9.46
C ILE A 275 -16.26 4.71 9.86
N TYR A 276 -15.41 4.18 8.96
CA TYR A 276 -14.52 3.06 9.29
C TYR A 276 -13.61 3.39 10.48
N ALA A 277 -13.00 4.57 10.53
CA ALA A 277 -12.12 4.96 11.64
C ALA A 277 -12.86 5.08 12.99
N ILE A 278 -14.17 5.33 12.97
CA ILE A 278 -14.99 5.45 14.18
C ILE A 278 -15.53 4.08 14.63
N GLU A 279 -15.95 3.24 13.69
CA GLU A 279 -16.76 2.05 13.97
C GLU A 279 -16.09 0.73 13.58
N GLY A 280 -14.97 0.76 12.85
CA GLY A 280 -14.36 -0.42 12.25
C GLY A 280 -13.99 -1.52 13.23
N ASP A 281 -13.64 -1.17 14.47
CA ASP A 281 -13.35 -2.14 15.55
C ASP A 281 -14.59 -2.91 16.02
N GLU A 282 -15.79 -2.42 15.73
CA GLU A 282 -17.07 -3.03 16.11
C GLU A 282 -17.64 -3.94 15.01
N TRP A 283 -17.04 -3.95 13.83
CA TRP A 283 -17.52 -4.69 12.66
C TRP A 283 -17.17 -6.18 12.71
N ASN A 284 -17.98 -6.97 12.01
CA ASN A 284 -17.74 -8.40 11.84
C ASN A 284 -16.82 -8.65 10.64
N TRP A 285 -15.52 -8.85 10.87
CA TRP A 285 -14.53 -8.99 9.79
C TRP A 285 -14.33 -10.42 9.28
N ASP A 286 -14.74 -11.44 10.03
CA ASP A 286 -14.43 -12.85 9.77
C ASP A 286 -15.60 -13.65 9.19
N ALA A 287 -16.69 -12.97 8.81
CA ALA A 287 -17.78 -13.51 8.02
C ALA A 287 -17.27 -14.31 6.81
N ALA A 288 -18.00 -15.36 6.42
CA ALA A 288 -17.62 -16.17 5.27
C ALA A 288 -17.54 -15.33 3.98
N PRO A 289 -16.79 -15.77 2.96
CA PRO A 289 -16.90 -15.21 1.61
C PRO A 289 -18.36 -15.14 1.16
N ASP A 290 -18.72 -14.06 0.45
CA ASP A 290 -20.08 -13.78 -0.05
C ASP A 290 -21.18 -13.65 1.02
N ALA A 291 -20.81 -13.66 2.31
CA ALA A 291 -21.72 -13.46 3.43
C ALA A 291 -21.40 -12.18 4.23
N TRP A 292 -20.41 -11.40 3.80
CA TRP A 292 -19.99 -10.16 4.45
C TRP A 292 -20.73 -8.97 3.81
N GLU A 293 -21.81 -8.54 4.44
CA GLU A 293 -22.79 -7.63 3.85
C GLU A 293 -22.99 -6.35 4.68
N PRO A 294 -23.58 -5.27 4.12
CA PRO A 294 -24.01 -4.12 4.92
C PRO A 294 -24.88 -4.56 6.11
N GLY A 295 -24.45 -4.19 7.32
CA GLY A 295 -24.94 -4.75 8.57
C GLY A 295 -23.83 -5.42 9.38
N ASP A 296 -22.94 -6.16 8.73
CA ASP A 296 -21.65 -6.57 9.31
C ASP A 296 -20.67 -5.39 9.39
N TYR A 297 -20.83 -4.44 8.48
CA TYR A 297 -20.17 -3.14 8.41
C TYR A 297 -21.17 -2.06 8.00
N ARG A 298 -20.87 -0.80 8.33
CA ARG A 298 -21.71 0.35 7.96
C ARG A 298 -21.20 1.14 6.76
N ALA A 299 -19.89 1.14 6.54
CA ALA A 299 -19.25 1.86 5.44
C ALA A 299 -18.33 0.93 4.64
N PRO A 300 -18.16 1.15 3.33
CA PRO A 300 -17.32 0.29 2.51
C PRO A 300 -15.83 0.49 2.87
N THR A 301 -15.06 -0.57 2.62
CA THR A 301 -13.60 -0.56 2.59
C THR A 301 -13.10 -0.72 1.14
N CYS A 302 -11.78 -0.66 0.94
CA CYS A 302 -11.13 -1.01 -0.32
C CYS A 302 -11.61 -2.39 -0.82
N ALA A 303 -11.60 -3.39 0.06
CA ALA A 303 -12.03 -4.74 -0.24
C ALA A 303 -13.51 -4.81 -0.56
N THR A 304 -14.38 -4.09 0.16
CA THR A 304 -15.83 -4.04 -0.13
C THR A 304 -16.09 -3.64 -1.58
N CYS A 305 -15.45 -2.57 -2.04
CA CYS A 305 -15.67 -2.05 -3.38
C CYS A 305 -15.05 -2.92 -4.47
N HIS A 306 -13.81 -3.38 -4.27
CA HIS A 306 -13.01 -3.93 -5.36
C HIS A 306 -12.92 -5.46 -5.42
N MET A 307 -13.21 -6.18 -4.33
CA MET A 307 -12.90 -7.63 -4.25
C MET A 307 -13.97 -8.47 -3.55
N SER A 308 -14.60 -7.97 -2.49
CA SER A 308 -15.55 -8.73 -1.68
C SER A 308 -16.88 -8.87 -2.40
N GLY A 309 -17.57 -9.99 -2.15
CA GLY A 309 -18.96 -10.14 -2.53
C GLY A 309 -19.83 -9.12 -1.80
N ILE A 310 -20.87 -8.64 -2.47
CA ILE A 310 -21.85 -7.70 -1.94
C ILE A 310 -23.15 -7.78 -2.74
N GLY A 311 -24.25 -8.06 -2.07
CA GLY A 311 -25.54 -8.36 -2.71
C GLY A 311 -25.42 -9.56 -3.66
N GLU A 312 -25.65 -9.34 -4.95
CA GLU A 312 -25.55 -10.39 -5.98
C GLU A 312 -24.12 -10.59 -6.50
N LEU A 313 -23.20 -9.65 -6.21
CA LEU A 313 -21.81 -9.75 -6.64
C LEU A 313 -21.07 -10.78 -5.80
N GLN A 314 -20.32 -11.65 -6.46
CA GLN A 314 -19.45 -12.62 -5.80
C GLN A 314 -18.07 -12.01 -5.49
N THR A 315 -17.36 -12.66 -4.59
CA THR A 315 -15.94 -12.43 -4.31
C THR A 315 -15.08 -12.69 -5.54
N THR A 316 -14.07 -11.84 -5.72
CA THR A 316 -13.12 -11.93 -6.83
C THR A 316 -11.72 -11.52 -6.38
N HIS A 317 -10.71 -12.24 -6.88
CA HIS A 317 -9.30 -11.82 -6.84
C HIS A 317 -8.87 -11.08 -8.11
N ASN A 318 -9.80 -10.85 -9.05
CA ASN A 318 -9.56 -10.00 -10.21
C ASN A 318 -9.91 -8.55 -9.88
N VAL A 319 -8.94 -7.80 -9.36
CA VAL A 319 -9.10 -6.38 -9.01
C VAL A 319 -9.42 -5.47 -10.21
N SER A 320 -9.31 -5.96 -11.44
CA SER A 320 -9.65 -5.21 -12.66
C SER A 320 -11.11 -5.33 -13.07
N GLU A 321 -11.85 -6.29 -12.49
CA GLU A 321 -13.21 -6.64 -12.89
C GLU A 321 -14.21 -5.48 -12.72
N ARG A 322 -14.08 -4.70 -11.65
CA ARG A 322 -15.04 -3.62 -11.30
C ARG A 322 -14.56 -2.22 -11.71
N LEU A 323 -13.56 -2.11 -12.59
CA LEU A 323 -12.94 -0.83 -12.95
C LEU A 323 -13.49 -0.30 -14.29
N TYR A 324 -13.82 1.00 -14.33
CA TYR A 324 -14.23 1.69 -15.58
C TYR A 324 -13.04 2.40 -16.26
N TRP A 325 -12.48 3.39 -15.57
CA TRP A 325 -11.38 4.22 -16.07
C TRP A 325 -10.02 3.58 -15.78
N ASN A 326 -9.06 3.81 -16.67
CA ASN A 326 -7.65 3.63 -16.40
C ASN A 326 -7.04 4.91 -15.77
N LEU A 327 -7.17 5.06 -14.45
CA LEU A 327 -6.85 6.32 -13.76
C LEU A 327 -5.34 6.59 -13.57
N TRP A 328 -4.48 5.55 -13.60
CA TRP A 328 -3.03 5.71 -13.41
C TRP A 328 -2.29 6.12 -14.69
N ALA A 329 -2.92 5.97 -15.86
CA ALA A 329 -2.31 6.39 -17.12
C ALA A 329 -2.25 7.93 -17.25
N GLU A 330 -1.35 8.40 -18.12
CA GLU A 330 -1.16 9.83 -18.40
C GLU A 330 -2.48 10.49 -18.84
N ARG A 331 -3.19 9.81 -19.75
CA ARG A 331 -4.56 10.09 -20.13
C ARG A 331 -5.46 8.95 -19.68
N SER A 332 -6.60 9.25 -19.07
CA SER A 332 -7.55 8.21 -18.66
C SER A 332 -8.40 7.75 -19.84
N GLU A 333 -8.30 6.47 -20.15
CA GLU A 333 -9.13 5.79 -21.15
C GLU A 333 -10.06 4.80 -20.46
N VAL A 334 -11.18 4.49 -21.11
CA VAL A 334 -12.09 3.41 -20.67
C VAL A 334 -11.40 2.07 -20.90
N ARG A 335 -11.53 1.15 -19.95
CA ARG A 335 -10.96 -0.21 -20.05
C ARG A 335 -11.71 -1.02 -21.11
N ASP A 336 -10.98 -1.71 -21.98
CA ASP A 336 -11.54 -2.38 -23.16
C ASP A 336 -10.71 -3.61 -23.62
N SER A 337 -9.95 -4.23 -22.72
CA SER A 337 -9.01 -5.30 -23.07
C SER A 337 -9.19 -6.54 -22.22
N ASN A 338 -9.05 -7.72 -22.84
CA ASN A 338 -9.02 -9.01 -22.14
C ASN A 338 -7.60 -9.55 -21.95
N ASP A 339 -6.57 -8.80 -22.37
CA ASP A 339 -5.17 -9.19 -22.20
C ASP A 339 -4.68 -8.76 -20.81
N PRO A 340 -4.29 -9.68 -19.90
CA PRO A 340 -3.76 -9.34 -18.59
C PRO A 340 -2.51 -8.46 -18.63
N MET A 341 -1.81 -8.38 -19.77
CA MET A 341 -0.67 -7.50 -19.98
C MET A 341 -1.05 -6.08 -20.43
N SER A 342 -2.30 -5.86 -20.84
CA SER A 342 -2.77 -4.56 -21.30
C SER A 342 -2.94 -3.56 -20.15
N PRO A 343 -2.55 -2.29 -20.33
CA PRO A 343 -2.91 -1.23 -19.39
C PRO A 343 -4.42 -0.99 -19.29
N LEU A 344 -5.17 -1.38 -20.34
CA LEU A 344 -6.63 -1.26 -20.44
C LEU A 344 -7.37 -2.55 -20.09
N LEU A 345 -6.72 -3.51 -19.41
CA LEU A 345 -7.36 -4.75 -18.95
C LEU A 345 -8.68 -4.46 -18.21
N GLY A 346 -9.74 -5.16 -18.59
CA GLY A 346 -11.10 -5.05 -18.08
C GLY A 346 -12.12 -4.71 -19.16
N ASP A 347 -13.39 -4.76 -18.78
CA ASP A 347 -14.51 -4.22 -19.55
C ASP A 347 -15.07 -3.05 -18.73
N GLY A 348 -14.82 -1.82 -19.21
CA GLY A 348 -15.17 -0.63 -18.47
C GLY A 348 -16.65 -0.56 -18.18
N GLU A 349 -17.50 -0.71 -19.21
CA GLU A 349 -18.96 -0.61 -19.09
C GLU A 349 -19.51 -1.67 -18.13
N ALA A 350 -19.07 -2.92 -18.25
CA ALA A 350 -19.45 -3.96 -17.28
C ALA A 350 -18.94 -3.64 -15.86
N GLY A 351 -17.71 -3.12 -15.76
CA GLY A 351 -17.09 -2.66 -14.52
C GLY A 351 -17.89 -1.56 -13.82
N ARG A 352 -18.42 -0.59 -14.57
CA ARG A 352 -19.29 0.47 -14.03
C ARG A 352 -20.58 -0.11 -13.49
N GLU A 353 -21.23 -1.01 -14.22
CA GLU A 353 -22.49 -1.60 -13.76
C GLU A 353 -22.29 -2.46 -12.51
N MET A 354 -21.17 -3.18 -12.39
CA MET A 354 -20.82 -3.87 -11.15
C MET A 354 -20.55 -2.88 -10.01
N MET A 355 -19.78 -1.82 -10.24
CA MET A 355 -19.53 -0.83 -9.18
C MET A 355 -20.81 -0.09 -8.75
N LYS A 356 -21.76 0.15 -9.67
CA LYS A 356 -23.07 0.71 -9.31
C LYS A 356 -23.83 -0.22 -8.37
N GLN A 357 -23.78 -1.54 -8.57
CA GLN A 357 -24.40 -2.52 -7.66
C GLN A 357 -23.78 -2.45 -6.25
N VAL A 358 -22.45 -2.30 -6.14
CA VAL A 358 -21.78 -2.06 -4.85
C VAL A 358 -22.38 -0.83 -4.16
N CYS A 359 -22.44 0.30 -4.85
CA CYS A 359 -22.98 1.55 -4.29
C CYS A 359 -24.45 1.40 -3.88
N GLN A 360 -25.25 0.70 -4.69
CA GLN A 360 -26.70 0.54 -4.49
C GLN A 360 -27.08 -0.36 -3.31
N ALA A 361 -26.11 -1.11 -2.74
CA ALA A 361 -26.31 -1.80 -1.47
C ALA A 361 -26.58 -0.83 -0.30
N CYS A 362 -26.14 0.44 -0.41
CA CYS A 362 -26.30 1.46 0.63
C CYS A 362 -26.95 2.77 0.14
N HIS A 363 -26.84 3.08 -1.16
CA HIS A 363 -27.30 4.34 -1.75
C HIS A 363 -28.43 4.13 -2.76
N SER A 364 -29.22 5.18 -3.00
CA SER A 364 -30.20 5.14 -4.09
C SER A 364 -29.52 5.19 -5.46
N GLU A 365 -30.21 4.66 -6.48
CA GLU A 365 -29.78 4.74 -7.88
C GLU A 365 -29.44 6.19 -8.30
N LEU A 366 -30.31 7.15 -7.98
CA LEU A 366 -30.08 8.58 -8.28
C LEU A 366 -28.79 9.12 -7.65
N HIS A 367 -28.49 8.75 -6.40
CA HIS A 367 -27.24 9.16 -5.76
C HIS A 367 -26.05 8.58 -6.51
N THR A 368 -26.09 7.28 -6.79
CA THR A 368 -25.01 6.54 -7.46
C THR A 368 -24.74 7.09 -8.86
N ASP A 369 -25.77 7.33 -9.67
CA ASP A 369 -25.61 7.87 -11.02
C ASP A 369 -25.05 9.30 -11.00
N ASN A 370 -25.57 10.15 -10.11
CA ASN A 370 -25.06 11.52 -9.97
C ASN A 370 -23.59 11.56 -9.51
N PHE A 371 -23.16 10.60 -8.67
CA PHE A 371 -21.77 10.49 -8.24
C PHE A 371 -20.86 10.17 -9.43
N PHE A 372 -21.21 9.16 -10.24
CA PHE A 372 -20.41 8.80 -11.39
C PHE A 372 -20.43 9.87 -12.49
N GLU A 373 -21.55 10.55 -12.72
CA GLU A 373 -21.60 11.67 -13.67
C GLU A 373 -20.67 12.83 -13.24
N GLN A 374 -20.56 13.10 -11.94
CA GLN A 374 -19.58 14.08 -11.42
C GLN A 374 -18.14 13.61 -11.62
N GLY A 375 -17.84 12.35 -11.29
CA GLY A 375 -16.52 11.76 -11.48
C GLY A 375 -16.10 11.74 -12.97
N ASP A 376 -17.01 11.36 -13.87
CA ASP A 376 -16.75 11.33 -15.30
C ASP A 376 -16.51 12.74 -15.86
N ARG A 377 -17.21 13.78 -15.36
CA ARG A 377 -16.90 15.17 -15.69
C ARG A 377 -15.49 15.56 -15.23
N ALA A 378 -15.06 15.16 -14.03
CA ALA A 378 -13.72 15.45 -13.53
C ALA A 378 -12.63 14.78 -14.39
N VAL A 379 -12.82 13.49 -14.73
CA VAL A 379 -11.89 12.76 -15.61
C VAL A 379 -11.79 13.42 -16.99
N ASN A 380 -12.93 13.77 -17.59
CA ASN A 380 -12.95 14.42 -18.90
C ASN A 380 -12.36 15.84 -18.87
N LEU A 381 -12.61 16.60 -17.80
CA LEU A 381 -11.98 17.91 -17.60
C LEU A 381 -10.45 17.77 -17.58
N TYR A 382 -9.92 16.84 -16.79
CA TYR A 382 -8.48 16.55 -16.78
C TYR A 382 -7.98 16.19 -18.18
N ASN A 383 -8.63 15.21 -18.83
CA ASN A 383 -8.16 14.70 -20.12
C ASN A 383 -8.08 15.81 -21.16
N VAL A 384 -9.17 16.57 -21.34
CA VAL A 384 -9.31 17.52 -22.44
C VAL A 384 -8.64 18.86 -22.14
N ALA A 385 -8.78 19.39 -20.91
CA ALA A 385 -8.37 20.76 -20.62
C ALA A 385 -6.98 20.87 -19.97
N TYR A 386 -6.42 19.76 -19.46
CA TYR A 386 -5.10 19.75 -18.83
C TYR A 386 -4.13 18.87 -19.62
N TYR A 387 -4.40 17.57 -19.72
CA TYR A 387 -3.46 16.64 -20.36
C TYR A 387 -3.32 16.89 -21.86
N ASP A 388 -4.42 16.97 -22.62
CA ASP A 388 -4.38 17.13 -24.07
C ASP A 388 -3.71 18.47 -24.47
N GLU A 389 -3.95 19.56 -23.71
CA GLU A 389 -3.30 20.86 -23.94
C GLU A 389 -1.81 20.84 -23.56
N ALA A 390 -1.46 20.28 -22.41
CA ALA A 390 -0.06 20.14 -22.00
C ALA A 390 0.75 19.26 -22.99
N LYS A 391 0.14 18.17 -23.46
CA LYS A 391 0.74 17.25 -24.43
C LYS A 391 0.99 17.94 -25.78
N LYS A 392 0.06 18.77 -26.23
CA LYS A 392 0.22 19.57 -27.46
C LYS A 392 1.40 20.53 -27.35
N MET A 393 1.58 21.20 -26.20
CA MET A 393 2.75 22.06 -25.96
C MET A 393 4.05 21.24 -25.96
N LEU A 394 4.07 20.08 -25.29
CA LEU A 394 5.21 19.17 -25.28
C LEU A 394 5.62 18.76 -26.71
N ASP A 395 4.65 18.34 -27.52
CA ASP A 395 4.89 17.89 -28.90
C ASP A 395 5.46 19.01 -29.76
N GLU A 396 4.90 20.22 -29.69
CA GLU A 396 5.40 21.35 -30.48
C GLU A 396 6.81 21.78 -30.06
N LEU A 397 7.13 21.80 -28.76
CA LEU A 397 8.49 22.07 -28.29
C LEU A 397 9.46 20.98 -28.79
N GLY A 398 9.06 19.72 -28.73
CA GLY A 398 9.85 18.59 -29.25
C GLY A 398 10.13 18.71 -30.75
N GLU A 399 9.12 19.02 -31.56
CA GLU A 399 9.26 19.22 -33.01
C GLU A 399 10.23 20.36 -33.37
N LYS A 400 10.31 21.38 -32.51
CA LYS A 400 11.20 22.54 -32.68
C LYS A 400 12.59 22.34 -32.06
N GLY A 401 12.85 21.22 -31.39
CA GLY A 401 14.09 20.98 -30.66
C GLY A 401 14.28 21.89 -29.46
N LEU A 402 13.18 22.26 -28.80
CA LEU A 402 13.12 23.15 -27.63
C LEU A 402 12.88 22.37 -26.33
N LEU A 403 13.31 21.12 -26.29
CA LEU A 403 13.33 20.26 -25.11
C LEU A 403 14.75 19.71 -24.92
N GLU A 404 15.21 19.61 -23.68
CA GLU A 404 16.45 18.89 -23.39
C GLU A 404 16.29 17.39 -23.62
N GLU A 405 17.40 16.71 -23.92
CA GLU A 405 17.43 15.26 -24.06
C GLU A 405 17.12 14.55 -22.73
N ASN A 406 17.54 15.13 -21.60
CA ASN A 406 17.24 14.60 -20.28
C ASN A 406 16.00 15.30 -19.69
N PRO A 407 14.85 14.59 -19.56
CA PRO A 407 13.62 15.20 -19.05
C PRO A 407 13.74 15.68 -17.60
N TRP A 408 14.69 15.13 -16.82
CA TRP A 408 14.88 15.47 -15.41
C TRP A 408 15.71 16.74 -15.18
N THR A 409 16.20 17.38 -16.24
CA THR A 409 16.88 18.70 -16.19
C THR A 409 16.14 19.77 -16.96
N ASP A 410 15.04 19.42 -17.63
CA ASP A 410 14.21 20.35 -18.38
C ASP A 410 13.00 20.78 -17.54
N ASP A 411 12.92 22.07 -17.22
CA ASP A 411 11.84 22.64 -16.41
C ASP A 411 10.44 22.32 -16.97
N PHE A 412 10.24 22.39 -18.30
CA PHE A 412 8.95 22.06 -18.90
C PHE A 412 8.61 20.57 -18.71
N GLN A 413 9.58 19.69 -18.94
CA GLN A 413 9.34 18.24 -18.83
C GLN A 413 9.13 17.80 -17.38
N LEU A 414 9.78 18.46 -16.41
CA LEU A 414 9.56 18.24 -14.98
C LEU A 414 8.14 18.61 -14.56
N VAL A 415 7.69 19.83 -14.89
CA VAL A 415 6.32 20.28 -14.57
C VAL A 415 5.29 19.41 -15.29
N TYR A 416 5.55 19.05 -16.56
CA TYR A 416 4.69 18.16 -17.33
C TYR A 416 4.56 16.79 -16.64
N TYR A 417 5.66 16.23 -16.15
CA TYR A 417 5.67 14.96 -15.42
C TYR A 417 4.79 15.04 -14.17
N HIS A 418 4.92 16.08 -13.35
CA HIS A 418 4.08 16.26 -12.17
C HIS A 418 2.60 16.38 -12.56
N LEU A 419 2.27 17.30 -13.48
CA LEU A 419 0.90 17.54 -13.95
C LEU A 419 0.12 16.25 -14.22
N TRP A 420 0.72 15.29 -14.94
CA TRP A 420 0.03 14.03 -15.23
C TRP A 420 0.22 12.95 -14.15
N HIS A 421 1.44 12.81 -13.60
CA HIS A 421 1.84 11.68 -12.74
C HIS A 421 1.32 11.83 -11.32
N HIS A 422 1.31 13.05 -10.78
CA HIS A 422 0.89 13.32 -9.41
C HIS A 422 -0.48 13.97 -9.41
N GLU A 423 -0.53 15.26 -9.75
CA GLU A 423 -1.70 16.13 -9.59
C GLU A 423 -2.89 15.60 -10.41
N GLY A 424 -2.64 15.15 -11.64
CA GLY A 424 -3.62 14.52 -12.51
C GLY A 424 -4.24 13.27 -11.90
N ARG A 425 -3.41 12.33 -11.43
CA ARG A 425 -3.89 11.08 -10.83
C ARG A 425 -4.69 11.37 -9.56
N ARG A 426 -4.18 12.22 -8.67
CA ARG A 426 -4.87 12.68 -7.45
C ARG A 426 -6.23 13.28 -7.74
N ALA A 427 -6.33 14.20 -8.70
CA ALA A 427 -7.58 14.86 -9.06
C ALA A 427 -8.65 13.85 -9.48
N ARG A 428 -8.28 12.90 -10.36
CA ARG A 428 -9.21 11.91 -10.90
C ARG A 428 -9.60 10.85 -9.87
N GLN A 429 -8.62 10.32 -9.14
CA GLN A 429 -8.84 9.32 -8.09
C GLN A 429 -9.64 9.90 -6.92
N GLY A 430 -9.30 11.10 -6.45
CA GLY A 430 -10.04 11.82 -5.41
C GLY A 430 -11.51 12.04 -5.77
N SER A 431 -11.77 12.38 -7.03
CA SER A 431 -13.13 12.58 -7.56
C SER A 431 -13.97 11.29 -7.61
N LEU A 432 -13.33 10.13 -7.80
CA LEU A 432 -14.02 8.83 -7.95
C LEU A 432 -14.04 7.99 -6.67
N MET A 433 -13.34 8.41 -5.61
CA MET A 433 -13.35 7.77 -4.29
C MET A 433 -13.87 8.69 -3.17
N ALA A 434 -14.54 9.79 -3.55
CA ALA A 434 -15.18 10.73 -2.63
C ALA A 434 -14.21 11.40 -1.64
N GLY A 435 -12.98 11.69 -2.07
CA GLY A 435 -12.01 12.50 -1.34
C GLY A 435 -11.98 13.93 -1.88
N PRO A 436 -12.80 14.85 -1.34
CA PRO A 436 -12.93 16.20 -1.90
C PRO A 436 -11.64 17.02 -1.82
N ASP A 437 -10.82 16.79 -0.80
CA ASP A 437 -9.55 17.52 -0.62
C ASP A 437 -8.53 17.11 -1.69
N TRP A 438 -8.46 15.81 -1.98
CA TRP A 438 -7.61 15.24 -3.03
C TRP A 438 -8.09 15.56 -4.44
N ALA A 439 -9.41 15.66 -4.64
CA ALA A 439 -9.95 16.14 -5.89
C ALA A 439 -9.58 17.62 -6.13
N HIS A 440 -9.63 18.44 -5.09
CA HIS A 440 -9.45 19.89 -5.20
C HIS A 440 -8.03 20.36 -4.88
N TRP A 441 -7.67 20.45 -3.60
CA TRP A 441 -6.44 21.11 -3.14
C TRP A 441 -5.17 20.37 -3.54
N HIS A 442 -5.20 19.04 -3.56
CA HIS A 442 -4.09 18.21 -4.05
C HIS A 442 -4.29 17.74 -5.51
N GLY A 443 -5.30 18.28 -6.19
CA GLY A 443 -5.71 17.84 -7.53
C GLY A 443 -5.86 19.04 -8.44
N PHE A 444 -7.10 19.45 -8.74
CA PHE A 444 -7.39 20.54 -9.68
C PHE A 444 -6.73 21.89 -9.33
N PHE A 445 -6.48 22.17 -8.05
CA PHE A 445 -5.79 23.39 -7.63
C PHE A 445 -4.31 23.38 -8.05
N GLU A 446 -3.60 22.28 -7.85
CA GLU A 446 -2.20 22.13 -8.26
C GLU A 446 -2.11 21.99 -9.79
N LEU A 447 -3.00 21.21 -10.41
CA LEU A 447 -3.10 21.07 -11.88
C LEU A 447 -3.16 22.40 -12.62
N GLN A 448 -3.92 23.38 -12.11
CA GLN A 448 -3.98 24.69 -12.77
C GLN A 448 -2.72 25.53 -12.57
N GLN A 449 -1.96 25.33 -11.48
CA GLN A 449 -0.67 25.99 -11.31
C GLN A 449 0.32 25.42 -12.31
N ASP A 450 0.39 24.10 -12.41
CA ASP A 450 1.27 23.42 -13.35
C ASP A 450 0.96 23.81 -14.79
N LEU A 451 -0.33 23.88 -15.16
CA LEU A 451 -0.71 24.30 -16.51
C LEU A 451 -0.26 25.74 -16.82
N TYR A 452 -0.44 26.69 -15.88
CA TYR A 452 0.04 28.06 -16.08
C TYR A 452 1.56 28.14 -16.19
N GLU A 453 2.29 27.33 -15.40
CA GLU A 453 3.74 27.27 -15.49
C GLU A 453 4.20 26.69 -16.84
N LEU A 454 3.54 25.63 -17.33
CA LEU A 454 3.81 25.08 -18.65
C LEU A 454 3.54 26.10 -19.76
N GLU A 455 2.43 26.84 -19.69
CA GLU A 455 2.10 27.90 -20.65
C GLU A 455 3.17 28.99 -20.67
N ASP A 456 3.65 29.43 -19.50
CA ASP A 456 4.70 30.44 -19.37
C ASP A 456 6.04 29.97 -19.96
N ILE A 457 6.47 28.74 -19.65
CA ILE A 457 7.70 28.17 -20.20
C ILE A 457 7.56 27.98 -21.72
N TYR A 458 6.44 27.40 -22.18
CA TYR A 458 6.16 27.20 -23.61
C TYR A 458 6.22 28.52 -24.37
N ASN A 459 5.50 29.55 -23.92
CA ASN A 459 5.44 30.85 -24.60
C ASN A 459 6.83 31.49 -24.71
N ARG A 460 7.62 31.42 -23.62
CA ARG A 460 9.00 31.94 -23.60
C ARG A 460 9.91 31.20 -24.57
N ARG A 461 9.86 29.86 -24.60
CA ARG A 461 10.68 29.05 -25.52
C ARG A 461 10.28 29.27 -26.98
N ILE A 462 8.99 29.40 -27.26
CA ILE A 462 8.48 29.71 -28.61
C ILE A 462 8.90 31.11 -29.06
N GLU A 463 8.86 32.11 -28.18
CA GLU A 463 9.27 33.49 -28.50
C GLU A 463 10.77 33.60 -28.75
N THR A 464 11.59 32.96 -27.89
CA THR A 464 13.05 33.09 -27.93
C THR A 464 13.72 32.11 -28.90
N GLY A 465 13.08 30.96 -29.16
CA GLY A 465 13.68 29.84 -29.88
C GLY A 465 14.84 29.18 -29.11
N GLN A 466 14.86 29.29 -27.78
CA GLN A 466 15.93 28.76 -26.91
C GLN A 466 15.32 27.97 -25.75
N ILE A 467 16.10 27.03 -25.23
CA ILE A 467 15.89 26.38 -23.93
C ILE A 467 16.59 27.28 -22.89
N ASP A 468 15.93 27.54 -21.77
CA ASP A 468 16.35 28.53 -20.76
C ASP A 468 17.65 28.18 -20.03
#